data_AF-A0A939HSV4-F1
#
_entry.id   AF-A0A939HSV4-F1
#
_cell.length_a   1.000
_cell.length_b   1.000
_cell.length_c   1.000
_cell.angle_alpha   90.00
_cell.angle_beta   90.00
_cell.angle_gamma   90.00
#
_symmetry.space_group_name_H-M   'P 1'
#
loop_
_entity.id
_entity.type
_entity.pdbx_description
1 polymer ?
#
loop_
_entity_poly.entity_id
_entity_poly.type
_entity_poly.pdbx_seq_one_letter_code
_entity_poly.pdbx_strand_id
1 'polypeptide(L)'
;MTGCNNLLTDRYEATATVTYTWQVNYSTNSRDSEFPRRETFASTSLVNRNGQKPEGAVTGPDDRGLWWPALPPRPTVDDIEQRQEYDEDPSSPELLKDVKYHLSYQIGEQTRNLPTNYQVYREVAKAYPDRMPLKFTLGPGDRTVTKASRE
;
A
#
# COMPACT_ATOMS: atom_id res chain seq x y z
N MET A 1 26.42 15.72 -5.50
CA MET A 1 26.16 15.67 -4.04
C MET A 1 24.68 15.96 -3.84
N THR A 2 23.85 14.93 -3.68
CA THR A 2 22.39 15.12 -3.53
C THR A 2 22.11 15.27 -2.04
N GLY A 3 21.85 16.50 -1.60
CA GLY A 3 21.64 16.83 -0.19
C GLY A 3 20.44 16.09 0.40
N CYS A 4 20.60 15.56 1.61
CA CYS A 4 19.47 15.11 2.43
C CYS A 4 18.71 16.35 2.89
N ASN A 5 17.63 16.69 2.19
CA ASN A 5 16.75 17.77 2.63
C ASN A 5 15.93 17.28 3.83
N ASN A 6 15.99 18.03 4.92
CA ASN A 6 15.20 17.77 6.12
C ASN A 6 14.15 18.86 6.28
N LEU A 7 12.97 18.47 6.75
CA LEU A 7 11.86 19.36 7.02
C LEU A 7 11.32 19.08 8.42
N LEU A 8 11.01 20.12 9.18
CA LEU A 8 10.27 20.01 10.44
C LEU A 8 8.88 20.61 10.25
N THR A 9 7.82 19.85 10.59
CA THR A 9 6.44 20.33 10.52
C THR A 9 5.53 19.53 11.46
N ASP A 10 4.49 20.17 11.98
CA ASP A 10 3.38 19.57 12.72
C ASP A 10 2.13 19.37 11.84
N ARG A 11 2.15 19.91 10.61
CA ARG A 11 1.07 19.79 9.62
C ARG A 11 1.38 18.67 8.64
N TYR A 12 1.10 17.46 9.08
CA TYR A 12 1.29 16.26 8.27
C TYR A 12 0.13 15.27 8.42
N GLU A 13 0.05 14.39 7.45
CA GLU A 13 -0.84 13.25 7.41
C GLU A 13 -0.15 12.10 6.68
N ALA A 14 -0.15 10.91 7.26
CA ALA A 14 0.30 9.70 6.58
C ALA A 14 -0.89 8.81 6.25
N THR A 15 -0.86 8.24 5.05
CA THR A 15 -1.84 7.25 4.60
C THR A 15 -1.17 5.94 4.23
N ALA A 16 -1.83 4.84 4.53
CA ALA A 16 -1.49 3.51 4.05
C ALA A 16 -2.72 2.91 3.36
N THR A 17 -2.68 2.84 2.03
CA THR A 17 -3.72 2.19 1.24
C THR A 17 -3.40 0.71 1.18
N VAL A 18 -4.16 -0.10 1.91
CA VAL A 18 -4.07 -1.56 1.88
C VAL A 18 -5.03 -2.09 0.83
N THR A 19 -4.62 -3.08 0.05
CA THR A 19 -5.44 -3.66 -1.02
C THR A 19 -5.35 -5.18 -0.99
N TYR A 20 -6.50 -5.81 -1.09
CA TYR A 20 -6.66 -7.21 -1.42
C TYR A 20 -6.98 -7.34 -2.91
N THR A 21 -6.30 -8.24 -3.60
CA THR A 21 -6.58 -8.56 -5.01
C THR A 21 -6.51 -10.06 -5.21
N TRP A 22 -7.54 -10.66 -5.82
CA TRP A 22 -7.44 -12.03 -6.29
C TRP A 22 -6.62 -12.10 -7.57
N GLN A 23 -5.64 -13.00 -7.62
CA GLN A 23 -4.84 -13.29 -8.80
C GLN A 23 -4.91 -14.78 -9.14
N VAL A 24 -4.92 -15.10 -10.43
CA VAL A 24 -4.73 -16.46 -10.95
C VAL A 24 -3.56 -16.43 -11.92
N ASN A 25 -2.71 -17.46 -11.86
CA ASN A 25 -1.63 -17.66 -12.80
C ASN A 25 -2.07 -18.70 -13.83
N TYR A 26 -1.90 -18.40 -15.11
CA TYR A 26 -2.17 -19.29 -16.23
C TYR A 26 -0.82 -19.73 -16.81
N SER A 27 -0.57 -21.03 -16.81
CA SER A 27 0.70 -21.60 -17.24
C SER A 27 0.48 -22.53 -18.41
N THR A 28 1.39 -22.55 -19.39
CA THR A 28 1.32 -23.52 -20.48
C THR A 28 2.23 -24.73 -20.19
N ASN A 29 1.97 -25.85 -20.85
CA ASN A 29 2.77 -27.08 -20.72
C ASN A 29 4.18 -26.98 -21.33
N SER A 30 4.55 -25.83 -21.91
CA SER A 30 5.83 -25.57 -22.55
C SER A 30 6.84 -24.87 -21.61
N ARG A 31 8.05 -24.60 -22.11
CA ARG A 31 9.11 -23.87 -21.36
C ARG A 31 8.67 -22.49 -20.85
N ASP A 32 7.55 -21.94 -21.36
CA ASP A 32 6.96 -20.68 -20.88
C ASP A 32 6.27 -20.78 -19.50
N SER A 33 6.20 -21.98 -18.91
CA SER A 33 5.87 -22.18 -17.49
C SER A 33 6.77 -21.40 -16.52
N GLU A 34 7.94 -20.92 -16.97
CA GLU A 34 8.82 -20.05 -16.18
C GLU A 34 8.20 -18.66 -15.92
N PHE A 35 7.32 -18.18 -16.80
CA PHE A 35 6.65 -16.87 -16.68
C PHE A 35 5.15 -16.98 -16.95
N PRO A 36 4.37 -17.54 -16.01
CA PRO A 36 2.94 -17.71 -16.21
C PRO A 36 2.25 -16.35 -16.34
N ARG A 37 1.22 -16.29 -17.20
CA ARG A 37 0.37 -15.11 -17.37
C ARG A 37 -0.42 -14.89 -16.09
N ARG A 38 -0.45 -13.66 -15.60
CA ARG A 38 -1.10 -13.31 -14.33
C ARG A 38 -2.34 -12.49 -14.62
N GLU A 39 -3.49 -12.99 -14.18
CA GLU A 39 -4.74 -12.26 -14.26
C GLU A 39 -5.22 -11.83 -12.89
N THR A 40 -5.70 -10.59 -12.81
CA THR A 40 -6.29 -10.04 -11.58
C THR A 40 -7.81 -9.98 -11.70
N PHE A 41 -8.50 -10.34 -10.63
CA PHE A 41 -9.95 -10.36 -10.55
C PHE A 41 -10.43 -9.23 -9.63
N ALA A 42 -11.40 -9.51 -8.77
CA ALA A 42 -11.91 -8.53 -7.83
C ALA A 42 -10.83 -8.05 -6.86
N SER A 43 -10.87 -6.75 -6.54
CA SER A 43 -10.02 -6.11 -5.55
C SER A 43 -10.85 -5.28 -4.57
N THR A 44 -10.33 -5.09 -3.37
CA THR A 44 -10.93 -4.20 -2.36
C THR A 44 -9.81 -3.50 -1.61
N SER A 45 -9.95 -2.17 -1.45
CA SER A 45 -8.93 -1.32 -0.83
C SER A 45 -9.50 -0.54 0.35
N LEU A 46 -8.63 -0.21 1.30
CA LEU A 46 -8.95 0.62 2.45
C LEU A 46 -7.81 1.59 2.75
N VAL A 47 -8.16 2.85 3.00
CA VAL A 47 -7.18 3.88 3.35
C VAL A 47 -7.09 3.98 4.87
N ASN A 48 -5.95 3.62 5.42
CA ASN A 48 -5.61 3.88 6.81
C ASN A 48 -5.00 5.28 6.90
N ARG A 49 -5.55 6.13 7.77
CA ARG A 49 -5.11 7.52 7.91
C ARG A 49 -4.58 7.73 9.33
N ASN A 50 -3.31 8.13 9.44
CA ASN A 50 -2.61 8.42 10.70
C ASN A 50 -2.72 7.32 11.78
N GLY A 51 -2.82 6.05 11.36
CA GLY A 51 -2.99 4.93 12.30
C GLY A 51 -4.35 4.86 13.00
N GLN A 52 -5.30 5.74 12.66
CA GLN A 52 -6.65 5.71 13.18
C GLN A 52 -7.46 4.61 12.49
N LYS A 53 -8.41 4.00 13.22
CA LYS A 53 -9.30 2.98 12.66
C LYS A 53 -10.20 3.62 11.59
N PRO A 54 -10.08 3.21 10.31
CA PRO A 54 -10.94 3.73 9.25
C PRO A 54 -12.33 3.06 9.28
N GLU A 55 -13.32 3.76 8.73
CA GLU A 55 -14.62 3.17 8.45
C GLU A 55 -14.50 2.08 7.38
N GLY A 56 -15.26 0.98 7.50
CA GLY A 56 -15.17 -0.16 6.60
C GLY A 56 -14.00 -1.12 6.89
N ALA A 57 -13.20 -0.86 7.93
CA ALA A 57 -12.29 -1.86 8.47
C ALA A 57 -13.06 -3.08 8.99
N VAL A 58 -12.81 -4.24 8.40
CA VAL A 58 -13.42 -5.52 8.82
C VAL A 58 -12.46 -6.30 9.72
N THR A 59 -11.16 -6.19 9.48
CA THR A 59 -10.12 -6.85 10.28
C THR A 59 -9.00 -5.89 10.66
N GLY A 60 -8.27 -6.19 11.73
CA GLY A 60 -7.12 -5.42 12.21
C GLY A 60 -7.22 -4.95 13.67
N PRO A 61 -6.24 -4.16 14.14
CA PRO A 61 -5.01 -3.85 13.40
C PRO A 61 -4.11 -5.09 13.32
N ASP A 62 -3.39 -5.26 12.20
CA ASP A 62 -2.40 -6.34 12.06
C ASP A 62 -1.09 -6.04 12.82
N ASP A 63 -0.08 -6.90 12.67
CA ASP A 63 1.24 -6.73 13.32
C ASP A 63 1.97 -5.43 12.92
N ARG A 64 1.54 -4.79 11.82
CA ARG A 64 2.04 -3.48 11.36
C ARG A 64 1.12 -2.33 11.76
N GLY A 65 0.07 -2.60 12.53
CA GLY A 65 -0.88 -1.58 12.95
C GLY A 65 -1.87 -1.16 11.84
N LEU A 66 -2.05 -1.96 10.79
CA LEU A 66 -2.92 -1.65 9.65
C LEU A 66 -4.27 -2.35 9.77
N TRP A 67 -5.33 -1.60 9.48
CA TRP A 67 -6.68 -2.10 9.33
C TRP A 67 -6.93 -2.51 7.89
N TRP A 68 -7.66 -3.60 7.70
CA TRP A 68 -7.90 -4.22 6.40
C TRP A 68 -9.39 -4.26 6.05
N PRO A 69 -9.74 -4.09 4.75
CA PRO A 69 -11.13 -4.15 4.30
C PRO A 69 -11.66 -5.59 4.34
N ALA A 70 -12.93 -5.74 3.98
CA ALA A 70 -13.48 -7.04 3.60
C ALA A 70 -12.66 -7.67 2.46
N LEU A 71 -12.64 -9.00 2.40
CA LEU A 71 -12.08 -9.70 1.26
C LEU A 71 -12.96 -9.45 0.02
N PRO A 72 -12.37 -9.18 -1.15
CA PRO A 72 -13.12 -9.16 -2.40
C PRO A 72 -13.74 -10.54 -2.66
N PRO A 73 -14.85 -10.63 -3.41
CA PRO A 73 -15.43 -11.91 -3.80
C PRO A 73 -14.39 -12.75 -4.53
N ARG A 74 -14.25 -14.01 -4.11
CA ARG A 74 -13.35 -14.95 -4.77
C ARG A 74 -13.86 -15.24 -6.18
N PRO A 75 -13.00 -15.22 -7.23
CA PRO A 75 -13.42 -15.56 -8.58
C PRO A 75 -13.95 -17.00 -8.63
N THR A 76 -15.01 -17.19 -9.41
CA THR A 76 -15.61 -18.51 -9.65
C THR A 76 -14.83 -19.30 -10.69
N VAL A 77 -15.14 -20.59 -10.85
CA VAL A 77 -14.54 -21.41 -11.92
C VAL A 77 -14.88 -20.82 -13.28
N ASP A 78 -16.14 -20.43 -13.50
CA ASP A 78 -16.59 -19.82 -14.75
C ASP A 78 -15.82 -18.52 -15.07
N ASP A 79 -15.57 -17.66 -14.08
CA ASP A 79 -14.78 -16.43 -14.27
C ASP A 79 -13.34 -16.74 -14.73
N ILE A 80 -12.76 -17.84 -14.22
CA ILE A 80 -11.39 -18.26 -14.50
C ILE A 80 -11.30 -18.88 -15.89
N GLU A 81 -12.21 -19.78 -16.23
CA GLU A 81 -12.29 -20.44 -17.54
C GLU A 81 -12.58 -19.42 -18.65
N GLN A 82 -13.40 -18.41 -18.39
CA GLN A 82 -13.68 -17.34 -19.37
C GLN A 82 -12.43 -16.56 -19.78
N ARG A 83 -11.42 -16.47 -18.89
CA ARG A 83 -10.18 -15.73 -19.14
C ARG A 83 -9.02 -16.64 -19.56
N GLN A 84 -9.24 -17.95 -19.62
CA GLN A 84 -8.23 -18.93 -20.01
C GLN A 84 -7.99 -18.89 -21.53
N GLU A 85 -6.73 -18.90 -21.94
CA GLU A 85 -6.35 -19.04 -23.35
C GLU A 85 -6.06 -20.51 -23.70
N TYR A 86 -5.85 -20.79 -24.99
CA TYR A 86 -5.61 -22.14 -25.48
C TYR A 86 -4.32 -22.73 -24.89
N ASP A 87 -4.40 -23.98 -24.40
CA ASP A 87 -3.28 -24.73 -23.79
C ASP A 87 -2.71 -24.09 -22.51
N GLU A 88 -3.51 -23.26 -21.83
CA GLU A 88 -3.21 -22.79 -20.48
C GLU A 88 -3.91 -23.63 -19.42
N ASP A 89 -3.22 -23.88 -18.31
CA ASP A 89 -3.78 -24.45 -17.09
C ASP A 89 -3.83 -23.38 -15.99
N PRO A 90 -5.02 -23.04 -15.46
CA PRO A 90 -5.14 -22.05 -14.40
C PRO A 90 -4.72 -22.61 -13.04
N SER A 91 -4.03 -21.80 -12.25
CA SER A 91 -3.75 -22.09 -10.84
C SER A 91 -5.01 -21.89 -9.97
N SER A 92 -4.94 -22.32 -8.72
CA SER A 92 -5.91 -21.87 -7.72
C SER A 92 -5.84 -20.34 -7.55
N PRO A 93 -6.97 -19.65 -7.32
CA PRO A 93 -6.97 -18.23 -6.97
C PRO A 93 -6.17 -17.96 -5.70
N GLU A 94 -5.24 -17.03 -5.80
CA GLU A 94 -4.40 -16.57 -4.70
C GLU A 94 -4.79 -15.14 -4.30
N LEU A 95 -4.84 -14.89 -3.00
CA LEU A 95 -5.15 -13.57 -2.47
C LEU A 95 -3.86 -12.78 -2.25
N LEU A 96 -3.65 -11.76 -3.06
CA LEU A 96 -2.52 -10.85 -2.93
C LEU A 96 -2.85 -9.69 -1.98
N LYS A 97 -1.88 -9.36 -1.14
CA LYS A 97 -1.88 -8.22 -0.23
C LYS A 97 -0.87 -7.19 -0.71
N ASP A 98 -1.32 -5.96 -0.95
CA ASP A 98 -0.45 -4.81 -1.26
C ASP A 98 -0.68 -3.67 -0.28
N VAL A 99 0.38 -2.90 0.02
CA VAL A 99 0.29 -1.71 0.87
C VAL A 99 1.10 -0.58 0.27
N LYS A 100 0.42 0.53 -0.05
CA LYS A 100 1.05 1.75 -0.57
C LYS A 100 1.01 2.85 0.49
N TYR A 101 2.18 3.37 0.85
CA TYR A 101 2.32 4.43 1.84
C TYR A 101 2.55 5.79 1.17
N HIS A 102 1.83 6.80 1.65
CA HIS A 102 2.03 8.20 1.26
C HIS A 102 2.08 9.10 2.48
N LEU A 103 2.83 10.20 2.35
CA LEU A 103 2.88 11.27 3.33
C LEU A 103 2.48 12.58 2.64
N SER A 104 1.43 13.19 3.18
CA SER A 104 1.05 14.57 2.87
C SER A 104 1.59 15.49 3.97
N TYR A 105 2.26 16.57 3.60
CA TYR A 105 2.73 17.59 4.55
C TYR A 105 2.65 18.99 3.95
N GLN A 106 2.56 20.01 4.81
CA GLN A 106 2.48 21.40 4.40
C GLN A 106 3.78 22.16 4.70
N ILE A 107 4.28 22.92 3.72
CA ILE A 107 5.36 23.91 3.85
C ILE A 107 4.82 25.26 3.35
N GLY A 108 4.68 26.24 4.25
CA GLY A 108 4.04 27.51 3.91
C GLY A 108 2.61 27.27 3.41
N GLU A 109 2.31 27.74 2.20
CA GLU A 109 1.01 27.51 1.55
C GLU A 109 0.98 26.25 0.66
N GLN A 110 2.12 25.60 0.44
CA GLN A 110 2.20 24.45 -0.44
C GLN A 110 1.96 23.14 0.32
N THR A 111 1.02 22.34 -0.17
CA THR A 111 0.86 20.95 0.26
C THR A 111 1.63 20.03 -0.69
N ARG A 112 2.44 19.14 -0.13
CA ARG A 112 3.17 18.09 -0.86
C ARG A 112 2.61 16.74 -0.45
N ASN A 113 2.34 15.88 -1.43
CA ASN A 113 1.99 14.48 -1.20
C ASN A 113 3.03 13.61 -1.89
N LEU A 114 3.81 12.86 -1.10
CA LEU A 114 4.93 12.07 -1.59
C LEU A 114 4.79 10.59 -1.17
N PRO A 115 5.23 9.65 -2.02
CA PRO A 115 5.37 8.26 -1.61
C PRO A 115 6.37 8.12 -0.46
N THR A 116 6.10 7.17 0.43
CA THR A 116 6.93 6.89 1.60
C THR A 116 6.97 5.39 1.92
N ASN A 117 7.42 5.03 3.12
CA ASN A 117 7.53 3.66 3.59
C ASN A 117 6.80 3.44 4.92
N TYR A 118 6.74 2.18 5.34
CA TYR A 118 6.11 1.76 6.57
C TYR A 118 6.66 2.47 7.82
N GLN A 119 7.98 2.66 7.91
CA GLN A 119 8.58 3.27 9.11
C GLN A 119 8.11 4.72 9.30
N VAL A 120 8.06 5.50 8.21
CA VAL A 120 7.54 6.88 8.23
C VAL A 120 6.07 6.90 8.62
N TYR A 121 5.25 6.05 8.00
CA TYR A 121 3.83 5.93 8.36
C TYR A 121 3.64 5.60 9.84
N ARG A 122 4.43 4.66 10.37
CA ARG A 122 4.34 4.25 11.78
C ARG A 122 4.74 5.36 12.74
N GLU A 123 5.78 6.13 12.43
CA GLU A 123 6.16 7.27 13.27
C GLU A 123 5.09 8.37 13.27
N VAL A 124 4.51 8.67 12.11
CA VAL A 124 3.35 9.59 12.02
C VAL A 124 2.17 9.07 12.84
N ALA A 125 1.81 7.79 12.69
CA ALA A 125 0.71 7.19 13.45
C ALA A 125 0.89 7.28 14.97
N LYS A 126 2.14 7.20 15.46
CA LYS A 126 2.42 7.36 16.89
C LYS A 126 2.44 8.83 17.35
N ALA A 127 2.83 9.76 16.50
CA ALA A 127 2.98 11.18 16.83
C ALA A 127 1.69 12.00 16.64
N TYR A 128 0.80 11.52 15.76
CA TYR A 128 -0.42 12.23 15.37
C TYR A 128 -1.43 12.48 16.52
N PRO A 129 -1.66 11.54 17.47
CA PRO A 129 -2.60 11.77 18.57
C PRO A 129 -2.25 13.01 19.41
N ASP A 130 -0.95 13.25 19.62
CA ASP A 130 -0.42 14.37 20.41
C ASP A 130 -0.04 15.58 19.53
N ARG A 131 -0.30 15.51 18.21
CA ARG A 131 0.08 16.54 17.22
C ARG A 131 1.56 16.93 17.29
N MET A 132 2.44 15.98 17.63
CA MET A 132 3.86 16.28 17.80
C MET A 132 4.49 16.67 16.47
N PRO A 133 5.30 17.74 16.39
CA PRO A 133 6.10 18.02 15.21
C PRO A 133 7.00 16.85 14.85
N LEU A 134 7.14 16.56 13.56
CA LEU A 134 8.05 15.53 13.06
C LEU A 134 9.05 16.11 12.09
N LYS A 135 10.28 15.61 12.19
CA LYS A 135 11.33 15.86 11.24
C LYS A 135 11.32 14.79 10.15
N PHE A 136 11.08 15.18 8.91
CA PHE A 136 11.10 14.32 7.74
C PHE A 136 12.40 14.48 6.97
N THR A 137 12.99 13.37 6.55
CA THR A 137 14.11 13.33 5.60
C THR A 137 13.61 12.93 4.23
N LEU A 138 13.89 13.77 3.24
CA LEU A 138 13.50 13.55 1.85
C LEU A 138 14.54 12.67 1.14
N GLY A 139 14.05 11.83 0.23
CA GLY A 139 14.89 11.02 -0.65
C GLY A 139 15.43 11.81 -1.85
N PRO A 140 16.16 11.14 -2.76
CA PRO A 140 16.78 11.79 -3.92
C PRO A 140 15.78 12.60 -4.75
N GLY A 141 16.14 13.85 -5.05
CA GLY A 141 15.32 14.78 -5.82
C GLY A 141 14.01 15.20 -5.13
N ASP A 142 13.91 15.02 -3.82
CA ASP A 142 12.74 15.37 -2.99
C ASP A 142 11.44 14.69 -3.45
N ARG A 143 11.55 13.49 -4.03
CA ARG A 143 10.41 12.75 -4.62
C ARG A 143 9.77 11.73 -3.67
N THR A 144 10.42 11.43 -2.55
CA THR A 144 9.97 10.47 -1.54
C THR A 144 10.30 10.99 -0.15
N VAL A 145 9.61 10.49 0.87
CA VAL A 145 10.05 10.66 2.28
C VAL A 145 10.59 9.33 2.77
N THR A 146 11.83 9.33 3.25
CA THR A 146 12.57 8.10 3.59
C THR A 146 12.66 7.87 5.08
N LYS A 147 12.62 8.93 5.91
CA LYS A 147 12.70 8.84 7.37
C LYS A 147 11.80 9.89 8.04
N ALA A 148 11.29 9.54 9.21
CA ALA A 148 10.63 10.44 10.14
C ALA A 148 11.21 10.23 11.54
N SER A 149 11.40 11.30 12.29
CA SER A 149 11.82 11.24 13.69
C SER A 149 11.17 12.36 14.49
N ARG A 150 10.92 12.09 15.76
CA ARG A 150 10.58 13.10 16.75
C ARG A 150 11.84 13.88 17.10
N GLU A 151 11.69 15.17 17.37
CA GLU A 151 12.74 15.96 18.05
C GLU A 151 12.58 15.88 19.57
#